data_AF-A0A1I4NJV5-F1
#
_entry.id   AF-A0A1I4NJV5-F1
#
_cell.length_a   1.000
_cell.length_b   1.000
_cell.length_c   1.000
_cell.angle_alpha   90.00
_cell.angle_beta   90.00
_cell.angle_gamma   90.00
#
_symmetry.space_group_name_H-M   'P 1'
#
loop_
_entity.id
_entity.type
_entity.pdbx_description
1 polymer ?
#
loop_
_entity_poly.entity_id
_entity_poly.type
_entity_poly.pdbx_seq_one_letter_code
_entity_poly.pdbx_strand_id
1 'polypeptide(L)'
;MLSTTTKNAQRYGQSLKRYLICPDCGCEYAIDSNKKLLERTYFIKGFEVLSNFNIANLTWPERERVFGLKRNRILRIIAYFSSRGKNADIAKYTEKDIDETKIDKIIENIKAGTKIYEIQHWECWGNDEYYLLHRYHSRVILAYIANNYSISPTIEQDKDLAGIIENVCSELLESDGDITLTTVSMKIGCSATTIRCKGCSSIINRYREQQQMKRRHSLILRIKHSVNEFFNRHKDEMIYLKNLFENLEVCRETIRRISPDLCKQIDRRREEWNQRIK
;
A
#
# COMPACT_ATOMS: atom_id res chain seq x y z
N MET A 1 -11.22 15.31 -0.01
CA MET A 1 -10.04 14.91 0.79
C MET A 1 -9.34 13.75 0.09
N LEU A 2 -8.01 13.78 -0.01
CA LEU A 2 -7.20 12.71 -0.59
C LEU A 2 -6.86 11.68 0.49
N SER A 3 -7.07 10.39 0.21
CA SER A 3 -6.65 9.30 1.08
C SER A 3 -5.17 9.00 0.83
N THR A 4 -4.34 9.06 1.87
CA THR A 4 -2.94 8.66 1.77
C THR A 4 -2.78 7.18 2.14
N THR A 5 -1.67 6.56 1.72
CA THR A 5 -1.30 5.22 2.18
C THR A 5 -1.25 5.16 3.71
N THR A 6 -1.81 4.08 4.28
CA THR A 6 -1.92 3.88 5.72
C THR A 6 -0.55 3.78 6.39
N LYS A 7 -0.15 4.80 7.16
CA LYS A 7 0.96 4.69 8.12
C LYS A 7 0.41 4.48 9.53
N ASN A 8 0.26 3.23 9.98
CA ASN A 8 -0.18 2.98 11.36
C ASN A 8 0.72 3.75 12.34
N ALA A 9 0.19 4.79 13.00
CA ALA A 9 0.87 5.52 14.05
C ALA A 9 -0.01 5.50 15.29
N GLN A 10 0.60 5.25 16.44
CA GLN A 10 -0.08 5.30 17.73
C GLN A 10 0.01 6.71 18.29
N ARG A 11 -1.10 7.22 18.81
CA ARG A 11 -1.13 8.49 19.55
C ARG A 11 -2.02 8.35 20.78
N TYR A 12 -1.47 8.61 21.98
CA TYR A 12 -2.17 8.44 23.27
C TYR A 12 -2.84 7.06 23.42
N GLY A 13 -2.14 5.99 23.00
CA GLY A 13 -2.67 4.61 23.06
C GLY A 13 -3.72 4.26 22.00
N GLN A 14 -4.12 5.19 21.12
CA GLN A 14 -5.09 4.93 20.06
C GLN A 14 -4.40 4.72 18.71
N SER A 15 -4.84 3.69 17.98
CA SER A 15 -4.40 3.44 16.59
C SER A 15 -5.07 4.43 15.64
N LEU A 16 -4.30 5.28 14.96
CA LEU A 16 -4.83 6.13 13.90
C LEU A 16 -4.93 5.32 12.59
N LYS A 17 -6.13 5.24 12.04
CA LYS A 17 -6.43 4.53 10.78
C LYS A 17 -6.75 5.56 9.70
N ARG A 18 -6.14 5.42 8.52
CA ARG A 18 -6.35 6.26 7.32
C ARG A 18 -6.01 7.74 7.53
N TYR A 19 -5.04 8.23 6.77
CA TYR A 19 -4.73 9.66 6.75
C TYR A 19 -5.42 10.28 5.55
N LEU A 20 -6.03 11.43 5.80
CA LEU A 20 -6.68 12.23 4.80
C LEU A 20 -5.97 13.57 4.72
N ILE A 21 -5.90 14.17 3.53
CA ILE A 21 -5.38 15.53 3.38
C ILE A 21 -6.35 16.35 2.53
N CYS A 22 -6.57 17.60 2.94
CA CYS A 22 -7.31 18.55 2.13
C CYS A 22 -6.38 19.09 1.03
N PRO A 23 -6.70 18.92 -0.26
CA PRO A 23 -5.86 19.44 -1.33
C PRO A 23 -5.81 20.98 -1.32
N ASP A 24 -6.86 21.67 -0.88
CA ASP A 24 -6.95 23.12 -0.98
C ASP A 24 -6.17 23.84 0.13
N CYS A 25 -6.30 23.36 1.37
CA CYS A 25 -5.69 24.00 2.54
C CYS A 25 -4.51 23.22 3.14
N GLY A 26 -4.29 21.98 2.71
CA GLY A 26 -3.25 21.11 3.25
C GLY A 26 -3.46 20.64 4.69
N CYS A 27 -4.65 20.84 5.26
CA CYS A 27 -5.00 20.25 6.54
C CYS A 27 -4.92 18.72 6.46
N GLU A 28 -4.20 18.12 7.40
CA GLU A 28 -4.12 16.67 7.53
C GLU A 28 -5.10 16.19 8.58
N TYR A 29 -5.74 15.06 8.31
CA TYR A 29 -6.68 14.40 9.21
C TYR A 29 -6.33 12.92 9.36
N ALA A 30 -6.82 12.32 10.43
CA ALA A 30 -6.83 10.88 10.62
C ALA A 30 -8.17 10.43 11.21
N ILE A 31 -8.53 9.17 11.00
CA ILE A 31 -9.68 8.55 11.68
C ILE A 31 -9.15 7.80 12.90
N ASP A 32 -9.71 8.09 14.07
CA ASP A 32 -9.35 7.39 15.31
C ASP A 32 -10.00 6.00 15.41
N SER A 33 -9.73 5.28 16.50
CA SER A 33 -10.33 3.97 16.77
C SER A 33 -11.86 4.02 16.92
N ASN A 34 -12.41 5.18 17.27
CA ASN A 34 -13.83 5.44 17.46
C ASN A 34 -14.52 5.96 16.20
N LYS A 35 -13.84 5.91 15.03
CA LYS A 35 -14.30 6.44 13.75
C LYS A 35 -14.52 7.96 13.72
N LYS A 36 -13.92 8.71 14.64
CA LYS A 36 -13.94 10.19 14.62
C LYS A 36 -12.82 10.74 13.76
N LEU A 37 -13.15 11.77 12.98
CA LEU A 37 -12.18 12.52 12.20
C LEU A 37 -11.43 13.49 13.12
N LEU A 38 -10.10 13.37 13.17
CA LEU A 38 -9.24 14.22 13.97
C LEU A 38 -8.26 14.98 13.08
N GLU A 39 -8.20 16.30 13.24
CA GLU A 39 -7.18 17.13 12.59
C GLU A 39 -5.79 16.86 13.22
N ARG A 40 -4.76 16.74 12.37
CA ARG A 40 -3.36 16.52 12.77
C ARG A 40 -2.52 17.78 12.64
N THR A 41 -2.87 18.68 11.73
CA THR A 41 -2.18 19.95 11.46
C THR A 41 -2.40 21.01 12.54
N TYR A 42 -3.53 20.95 13.25
CA TYR A 42 -3.94 21.95 14.25
C TYR A 42 -4.23 23.35 13.69
N PHE A 43 -4.47 23.49 12.39
CA PHE A 43 -4.82 24.76 11.78
C PHE A 43 -6.23 25.18 12.16
N ILE A 44 -7.19 24.25 12.27
CA ILE A 44 -8.56 24.58 12.70
C ILE A 44 -8.54 25.03 14.16
N LYS A 45 -7.93 24.23 15.04
CA LYS A 45 -7.75 24.62 16.45
C LYS A 45 -7.00 25.95 16.58
N GLY A 46 -5.97 26.14 15.76
CA GLY A 46 -5.19 27.36 15.72
C GLY A 46 -6.01 28.57 15.31
N PHE A 47 -6.86 28.43 14.30
CA PHE A 47 -7.79 29.47 13.87
C PHE A 47 -8.77 29.87 14.96
N GLU A 48 -9.38 28.89 15.64
CA GLU A 48 -10.29 29.13 16.76
C GLU A 48 -9.61 29.92 17.88
N VAL A 49 -8.38 29.55 18.25
CA VAL A 49 -7.61 30.26 19.28
C VAL A 49 -7.28 31.69 18.84
N LEU A 50 -6.76 31.84 17.62
CA LEU A 50 -6.36 33.15 17.09
C LEU A 50 -7.55 34.10 16.87
N SER A 51 -8.74 33.56 16.61
CA SER A 51 -9.95 34.36 16.44
C SER A 51 -10.56 34.83 17.76
N ASN A 52 -10.31 34.10 18.86
CA ASN A 52 -10.94 34.37 20.16
C ASN A 52 -9.99 35.02 21.19
N PHE A 53 -8.68 34.98 20.97
CA PHE A 53 -7.68 35.47 21.92
C PHE A 53 -6.64 36.36 21.24
N ASN A 54 -6.41 37.56 21.79
CA ASN A 54 -5.25 38.36 21.43
C ASN A 54 -4.00 37.80 22.12
N ILE A 55 -3.12 37.18 21.35
CA ILE A 55 -1.91 36.52 21.85
C ILE A 55 -0.61 37.30 21.57
N ALA A 56 -0.69 38.48 20.96
CA ALA A 56 0.49 39.22 20.49
C ALA A 56 1.44 39.52 21.66
N ASN A 57 0.89 39.94 22.80
CA ASN A 57 1.67 40.34 23.98
C ASN A 57 1.93 39.18 24.98
N LEU A 58 1.51 37.96 24.67
CA LEU A 58 1.72 36.82 25.56
C LEU A 58 3.14 36.27 25.45
N THR A 59 3.70 35.88 26.59
CA THR A 59 4.95 35.12 26.66
C THR A 59 4.78 33.71 26.07
N TRP A 60 5.88 33.04 25.73
CA TRP A 60 5.82 31.68 25.19
C TRP A 60 5.09 30.66 26.09
N PRO A 61 5.33 30.60 27.41
CA PRO A 61 4.58 29.71 28.30
C PRO A 61 3.07 29.96 28.30
N GLU A 62 2.66 31.23 28.21
CA GLU A 62 1.24 31.60 28.13
C GLU A 62 0.63 31.19 26.80
N ARG A 63 1.34 31.39 25.68
CA ARG A 63 0.92 30.90 24.36
C ARG A 63 0.75 29.38 24.36
N GLU A 64 1.68 28.63 24.96
CA GLU A 64 1.55 27.16 25.08
C GLU A 64 0.31 26.75 25.87
N ARG A 65 -0.02 27.48 26.96
CA ARG A 65 -1.21 27.25 27.78
C ARG A 65 -2.49 27.50 27.00
N VAL A 66 -2.59 28.63 26.30
CA VAL A 66 -3.79 29.02 25.53
C VAL A 66 -4.03 28.06 24.36
N PHE A 67 -2.99 27.70 23.60
CA PHE A 67 -3.13 26.74 22.51
C PHE A 67 -3.28 25.29 22.99
N GLY A 68 -2.80 24.97 24.18
CA GLY A 68 -2.58 23.58 24.62
C GLY A 68 -1.66 22.83 23.66
N LEU A 69 -0.66 23.50 23.10
CA LEU A 69 0.30 22.96 22.12
C LEU A 69 1.71 23.44 22.45
N LYS A 70 2.71 22.68 21.99
CA LYS A 70 4.12 23.07 22.12
C LYS A 70 4.50 24.16 21.11
N ARG A 71 5.47 25.01 21.49
CA ARG A 71 5.97 26.15 20.72
C ARG A 71 6.16 25.87 19.23
N ASN A 72 6.84 24.78 18.86
CA ASN A 72 7.09 24.44 17.46
C ASN A 72 5.80 24.22 16.65
N ARG A 73 4.72 23.73 17.27
CA ARG A 73 3.42 23.60 16.60
C ARG A 73 2.73 24.95 16.46
N ILE A 74 2.81 25.79 17.48
CA ILE A 74 2.27 27.16 17.46
C ILE A 74 2.96 27.97 16.35
N LEU A 75 4.28 27.88 16.22
CA LEU A 75 5.03 28.55 15.15
C LEU A 75 4.57 28.13 13.74
N ARG A 76 4.28 26.83 13.53
CA ARG A 76 3.75 26.34 12.26
C ARG A 76 2.35 26.90 11.95
N ILE A 77 1.50 26.99 12.98
CA ILE A 77 0.15 27.56 12.86
C ILE A 77 0.25 29.05 12.49
N ILE A 78 1.08 29.80 13.21
CA ILE A 78 1.31 31.23 12.94
C ILE A 78 1.80 31.40 11.49
N ALA A 79 2.87 30.71 11.10
CA ALA A 79 3.41 30.76 9.73
C ALA A 79 2.37 30.40 8.65
N TYR A 80 1.51 29.41 8.90
CA TYR A 80 0.43 29.03 7.99
C TYR A 80 -0.59 30.15 7.77
N PHE A 81 -1.00 30.86 8.83
CA PHE A 81 -1.94 31.97 8.71
C PHE A 81 -1.27 33.25 8.19
N SER A 82 -0.06 33.56 8.64
CA SER A 82 0.68 34.75 8.21
C SER A 82 1.06 34.70 6.74
N SER A 83 1.42 33.53 6.21
CA SER A 83 1.63 33.36 4.76
C SER A 83 0.37 33.58 3.90
N ARG A 84 -0.80 33.77 4.51
CA ARG A 84 -2.10 34.03 3.87
C ARG A 84 -2.67 35.41 4.22
N GLY A 85 -1.86 36.30 4.79
CA GLY A 85 -2.31 37.63 5.20
C GLY A 85 -3.27 37.62 6.39
N LYS A 86 -3.19 36.60 7.25
CA LYS A 86 -3.99 36.49 8.47
C LYS A 86 -3.08 36.56 9.70
N ASN A 87 -3.54 37.24 10.75
CA ASN A 87 -2.86 37.31 12.03
C ASN A 87 -1.43 37.88 11.94
N ALA A 88 -1.25 38.90 11.08
CA ALA A 88 0.04 39.56 10.83
C ALA A 88 0.57 40.28 12.07
N ASP A 89 -0.30 40.70 12.97
CA ASP A 89 -0.02 41.37 14.24
C ASP A 89 0.70 40.47 15.26
N ILE A 90 0.62 39.15 15.09
CA ILE A 90 1.20 38.17 16.03
C ILE A 90 2.54 37.62 15.52
N ALA A 91 2.76 37.69 14.21
CA ALA A 91 3.88 37.04 13.55
C ALA A 91 5.08 37.96 13.38
N LYS A 92 6.28 37.39 13.51
CA LYS A 92 7.52 38.10 13.20
C LYS A 92 7.65 38.38 11.70
N TYR A 93 7.12 37.48 10.87
CA TYR A 93 7.11 37.59 9.42
C TYR A 93 5.69 37.40 8.88
N THR A 94 5.39 38.10 7.80
CA THR A 94 4.07 38.22 7.18
C THR A 94 4.13 37.81 5.72
N GLU A 95 2.98 37.81 5.04
CA GLU A 95 2.91 37.57 3.59
C GLU A 95 3.79 38.51 2.76
N LYS A 96 4.09 39.71 3.27
CA LYS A 96 4.95 40.70 2.60
C LYS A 96 6.43 40.32 2.63
N ASP A 97 6.83 39.46 3.56
CA ASP A 97 8.20 39.00 3.73
C ASP A 97 8.52 37.76 2.88
N ILE A 98 7.52 37.26 2.13
CA ILE A 98 7.67 36.11 1.25
C ILE A 98 8.51 36.50 0.03
N ASP A 99 9.57 35.73 -0.17
CA ASP A 99 10.43 35.81 -1.33
C ASP A 99 9.99 34.74 -2.36
N GLU A 100 9.34 35.19 -3.43
CA GLU A 100 8.84 34.31 -4.49
C GLU A 100 9.95 33.46 -5.13
N THR A 101 11.18 33.95 -5.19
CA THR A 101 12.30 33.17 -5.74
C THR A 101 12.62 31.94 -4.87
N LYS A 102 12.48 32.08 -3.54
CA LYS A 102 12.63 30.97 -2.60
C LYS A 102 11.45 30.01 -2.67
N ILE A 103 10.23 30.53 -2.86
CA ILE A 103 9.03 29.69 -3.08
C ILE A 103 9.23 28.80 -4.31
N ASP A 104 9.63 29.38 -5.44
CA ASP A 104 9.86 28.65 -6.67
C ASP A 104 10.97 27.59 -6.50
N LYS A 105 12.09 27.98 -5.89
CA LYS A 105 13.20 27.05 -5.60
C LYS A 105 12.78 25.89 -4.70
N ILE A 106 11.96 26.14 -3.67
CA ILE A 106 11.40 25.08 -2.83
C ILE A 106 10.54 24.13 -3.68
N ILE A 107 9.64 24.67 -4.51
CA ILE A 107 8.72 23.89 -5.33
C ILE A 107 9.49 23.00 -6.32
N GLU A 108 10.51 23.54 -6.99
CA GLU A 108 11.37 22.79 -7.90
C GLU A 108 12.05 21.62 -7.20
N ASN A 109 12.62 21.84 -6.01
CA ASN A 109 13.30 20.79 -5.24
C ASN A 109 12.32 19.74 -4.73
N ILE A 110 11.12 20.14 -4.29
CA ILE A 110 10.05 19.19 -3.92
C ILE A 110 9.72 18.29 -5.12
N LYS A 111 9.53 18.88 -6.32
CA LYS A 111 9.23 18.12 -7.54
C LYS A 111 10.39 17.21 -7.97
N ALA A 112 11.64 17.60 -7.68
CA ALA A 112 12.82 16.78 -7.89
C ALA A 112 12.99 15.66 -6.84
N GLY A 113 12.11 15.60 -5.84
CA GLY A 113 12.13 14.56 -4.80
C GLY A 113 12.98 14.90 -3.57
N THR A 114 13.52 16.12 -3.46
CA THR A 114 14.25 16.59 -2.28
C THR A 114 13.34 16.57 -1.06
N LYS A 115 13.85 16.06 0.07
CA LYS A 115 13.06 15.98 1.29
C LYS A 115 12.92 17.35 1.94
N ILE A 116 11.74 17.66 2.49
CA ILE A 116 11.51 18.89 3.27
C ILE A 116 12.54 19.08 4.39
N TYR A 117 13.00 17.98 5.00
CA TYR A 117 14.05 18.03 6.03
C TYR A 117 15.36 18.59 5.47
N GLU A 118 15.76 18.25 4.25
CA GLU A 118 16.97 18.77 3.62
C GLU A 118 16.80 20.26 3.27
N ILE A 119 15.62 20.62 2.73
CA ILE A 119 15.28 22.02 2.42
C ILE A 119 15.36 22.89 3.67
N GLN A 120 14.90 22.41 4.82
CA GLN A 120 14.96 23.15 6.10
C GLN A 120 16.39 23.56 6.49
N HIS A 121 17.42 22.83 6.06
CA HIS A 121 18.81 23.06 6.46
C HIS A 121 19.61 23.88 5.42
N TRP A 122 18.96 24.47 4.42
CA TRP A 122 19.65 25.38 3.51
C TRP A 122 20.17 26.63 4.23
N GLU A 123 21.37 27.07 3.86
CA GLU A 123 22.05 28.22 4.46
C GLU A 123 21.31 29.55 4.22
N CYS A 124 20.37 29.60 3.27
CA CYS A 124 19.62 30.81 2.92
C CYS A 124 18.51 31.17 3.93
N TRP A 125 18.25 30.33 4.94
CA TRP A 125 17.25 30.62 5.97
C TRP A 125 17.88 31.47 7.09
N GLY A 126 17.39 32.69 7.27
CA GLY A 126 17.85 33.54 8.37
C GLY A 126 17.44 33.03 9.76
N ASN A 127 16.35 32.27 9.85
CA ASN A 127 15.92 31.52 11.03
C ASN A 127 14.77 30.56 10.69
N ASP A 128 14.41 29.71 11.65
CA ASP A 128 13.32 28.74 11.52
C ASP A 128 11.97 29.38 11.17
N GLU A 129 11.62 30.53 11.76
CA GLU A 129 10.32 31.17 11.50
C GLU A 129 10.19 31.67 10.06
N TYR A 130 11.29 32.21 9.52
CA TYR A 130 11.37 32.63 8.12
C TYR A 130 11.26 31.44 7.16
N TYR A 131 11.91 30.32 7.47
CA TYR A 131 11.71 29.07 6.71
C TYR A 131 10.26 28.58 6.79
N LEU A 132 9.65 28.57 7.98
CA LEU A 132 8.27 28.11 8.18
C LEU A 132 7.28 28.94 7.37
N LEU A 133 7.45 30.27 7.29
CA LEU A 133 6.64 31.15 6.46
C LEU A 133 6.57 30.65 5.00
N HIS A 134 7.74 30.37 4.41
CA HIS A 134 7.85 29.88 3.03
C HIS A 134 7.32 28.45 2.90
N ARG A 135 7.65 27.57 3.86
CA ARG A 135 7.21 26.17 3.86
C ARG A 135 5.70 26.02 3.90
N TYR A 136 5.00 26.90 4.61
CA TYR A 136 3.55 26.86 4.77
C TYR A 136 2.79 27.76 3.81
N HIS A 137 3.48 28.42 2.88
CA HIS A 137 2.86 29.10 1.76
C HIS A 137 1.99 28.13 0.93
N SER A 138 0.87 28.61 0.41
CA SER A 138 -0.13 27.79 -0.29
C SER A 138 0.46 27.01 -1.47
N ARG A 139 1.26 27.67 -2.31
CA ARG A 139 1.92 27.06 -3.48
C ARG A 139 2.86 25.91 -3.08
N VAL A 140 3.62 26.08 -2.00
CA VAL A 140 4.55 25.05 -1.50
C VAL A 140 3.80 23.87 -0.91
N ILE A 141 2.72 24.12 -0.16
CA ILE A 141 1.85 23.07 0.37
C ILE A 141 1.26 22.25 -0.79
N LEU A 142 0.71 22.90 -1.81
CA LEU A 142 0.13 22.23 -2.97
C LEU A 142 1.16 21.36 -3.70
N ALA A 143 2.35 21.90 -3.97
CA ALA A 143 3.44 21.14 -4.58
C ALA A 143 3.86 19.94 -3.73
N TYR A 144 3.98 20.14 -2.41
CA TYR A 144 4.29 19.06 -1.47
C TYR A 144 3.24 17.96 -1.50
N ILE A 145 1.95 18.33 -1.54
CA ILE A 145 0.85 17.38 -1.56
C ILE A 145 0.86 16.57 -2.85
N ALA A 146 0.93 17.25 -3.99
CA ALA A 146 0.93 16.61 -5.31
C ALA A 146 2.09 15.63 -5.48
N ASN A 147 3.26 15.95 -4.92
CA ASN A 147 4.45 15.11 -5.04
C ASN A 147 4.46 13.92 -4.07
N ASN A 148 3.99 14.10 -2.82
CA ASN A 148 4.11 13.07 -1.78
C ASN A 148 2.88 12.19 -1.62
N TYR A 149 1.74 12.64 -2.11
CA TYR A 149 0.52 11.87 -2.10
C TYR A 149 0.16 11.57 -3.55
N SER A 150 0.35 10.32 -3.95
CA SER A 150 -0.24 9.83 -5.18
C SER A 150 -1.73 10.13 -5.09
N ILE A 151 -2.20 11.03 -5.96
CA ILE A 151 -3.59 11.11 -6.33
C ILE A 151 -3.84 9.80 -7.08
N SER A 152 -3.93 8.68 -6.36
CA SER A 152 -4.59 7.51 -6.93
C SER A 152 -5.95 8.05 -7.34
N PRO A 153 -6.34 7.95 -8.62
CA PRO A 153 -7.67 8.37 -9.03
C PRO A 153 -8.62 7.72 -8.03
N THR A 154 -9.46 8.56 -7.45
CA THR A 154 -10.51 8.08 -6.57
C THR A 154 -11.34 7.18 -7.48
N ILE A 155 -11.06 5.87 -7.48
CA ILE A 155 -11.96 4.89 -8.08
C ILE A 155 -13.27 5.21 -7.37
N GLU A 156 -14.23 5.72 -8.13
CA GLU A 156 -15.61 5.92 -7.70
C GLU A 156 -15.98 4.73 -6.82
N GLN A 157 -16.00 4.96 -5.51
CA GLN A 157 -16.25 3.92 -4.51
C GLN A 157 -17.73 3.62 -4.55
N ASP A 158 -18.16 2.84 -5.54
CA ASP A 158 -19.39 2.04 -5.53
C ASP A 158 -19.56 1.10 -6.74
N LYS A 159 -18.58 1.02 -7.65
CA LYS A 159 -18.60 0.00 -8.71
C LYS A 159 -18.05 -1.32 -8.18
N ASP A 160 -18.78 -2.39 -8.47
CA ASP A 160 -18.63 -3.77 -8.01
C ASP A 160 -17.18 -4.30 -8.03
N LEU A 161 -16.44 -4.03 -6.95
CA LEU A 161 -15.07 -4.51 -6.77
C LEU A 161 -15.01 -6.04 -6.78
N ALA A 162 -16.07 -6.71 -6.32
CA ALA A 162 -16.14 -8.17 -6.35
C ALA A 162 -16.17 -8.67 -7.79
N GLY A 163 -17.04 -8.12 -8.64
CA GLY A 163 -17.10 -8.46 -10.07
C GLY A 163 -15.79 -8.19 -10.82
N ILE A 164 -15.11 -7.07 -10.52
CA ILE A 164 -13.79 -6.79 -11.12
C ILE A 164 -12.75 -7.83 -10.70
N ILE A 165 -12.72 -8.20 -9.41
CA ILE A 165 -11.81 -9.23 -8.90
C ILE A 165 -12.12 -10.59 -9.53
N GLU A 166 -13.40 -10.94 -9.69
CA GLU A 166 -13.83 -12.17 -10.35
C GLU A 166 -13.36 -12.23 -11.80
N ASN A 167 -13.51 -11.16 -12.57
CA ASN A 167 -13.03 -11.10 -13.96
C ASN A 167 -11.52 -11.30 -14.05
N VAL A 168 -10.75 -10.58 -13.22
CA VAL A 168 -9.28 -10.73 -13.20
C VAL A 168 -8.83 -12.12 -12.77
N CYS A 169 -9.52 -12.73 -11.80
CA CYS A 169 -9.19 -14.09 -11.38
C CYS A 169 -9.53 -15.13 -12.46
N SER A 170 -10.63 -14.94 -13.19
CA SER A 170 -10.99 -15.78 -14.33
C SER A 170 -9.97 -15.69 -15.46
N GLU A 171 -9.55 -14.47 -15.85
CA GLU A 171 -8.48 -14.27 -16.84
C GLU A 171 -7.19 -15.00 -16.44
N LEU A 172 -6.77 -14.86 -15.18
CA LEU A 172 -5.57 -15.51 -14.67
C LEU A 172 -5.72 -17.04 -14.66
N LEU A 173 -6.92 -17.57 -14.40
CA LEU A 173 -7.19 -19.00 -14.42
C LEU A 173 -7.16 -19.58 -15.84
N GLU A 174 -7.61 -18.81 -16.83
CA GLU A 174 -7.57 -19.15 -18.25
C GLU A 174 -6.15 -19.11 -18.80
N SER A 175 -5.38 -18.06 -18.44
CA SER A 175 -4.00 -17.88 -18.90
C SER A 175 -2.95 -18.65 -18.07
N ASP A 176 -3.37 -19.49 -17.11
CA ASP A 176 -2.52 -20.16 -16.11
C ASP A 176 -1.57 -19.21 -15.33
N GLY A 177 -1.95 -17.94 -15.16
CA GLY A 177 -1.21 -16.95 -14.37
C GLY A 177 -1.42 -17.12 -12.87
N ASP A 178 -0.39 -16.86 -12.05
CA ASP A 178 -0.47 -17.10 -10.60
C ASP A 178 -1.50 -16.21 -9.88
N ILE A 179 -2.50 -16.85 -9.26
CA ILE A 179 -3.58 -16.17 -8.53
C ILE A 179 -3.14 -15.89 -7.09
N THR A 180 -2.42 -14.79 -6.91
CA THR A 180 -2.05 -14.27 -5.58
C THR A 180 -2.73 -12.95 -5.28
N LEU A 181 -2.85 -12.62 -4.00
CA LEU A 181 -3.39 -11.31 -3.58
C LEU A 181 -2.57 -10.16 -4.20
N THR A 182 -1.24 -10.34 -4.27
CA THR A 182 -0.33 -9.37 -4.88
C THR A 182 -0.60 -9.23 -6.38
N THR A 183 -0.67 -10.34 -7.12
CA THR A 183 -0.96 -10.34 -8.57
C THR A 183 -2.28 -9.63 -8.88
N VAL A 184 -3.34 -10.00 -8.16
CA VAL A 184 -4.67 -9.42 -8.34
C VAL A 184 -4.65 -7.93 -8.01
N SER A 185 -4.02 -7.53 -6.90
CA SER A 185 -3.90 -6.13 -6.48
C SER A 185 -3.21 -5.24 -7.52
N MET A 186 -2.15 -5.75 -8.16
CA MET A 186 -1.45 -5.04 -9.23
C MET A 186 -2.32 -4.90 -10.47
N LYS A 187 -3.01 -5.98 -10.90
CA LYS A 187 -3.89 -5.94 -12.08
C LYS A 187 -5.07 -4.99 -11.93
N ILE A 188 -5.68 -4.90 -10.74
CA ILE A 188 -6.83 -4.02 -10.50
C ILE A 188 -6.42 -2.60 -10.09
N GLY A 189 -5.13 -2.31 -9.94
CA GLY A 189 -4.63 -0.99 -9.53
C GLY A 189 -5.05 -0.58 -8.11
N CYS A 190 -5.33 -1.54 -7.23
CA CYS A 190 -5.72 -1.25 -5.84
C CYS A 190 -4.86 -2.03 -4.84
N SER A 191 -4.68 -1.49 -3.63
CA SER A 191 -3.79 -2.13 -2.67
C SER A 191 -4.35 -3.46 -2.14
N ALA A 192 -3.47 -4.42 -1.84
CA ALA A 192 -3.84 -5.67 -1.16
C ALA A 192 -4.63 -5.42 0.14
N THR A 193 -4.32 -4.32 0.85
CA THR A 193 -5.05 -3.88 2.05
C THR A 193 -6.48 -3.48 1.72
N THR A 194 -6.71 -2.78 0.61
CA THR A 194 -8.05 -2.38 0.14
C THR A 194 -8.91 -3.62 -0.11
N ILE A 195 -8.38 -4.62 -0.82
CA ILE A 195 -9.06 -5.90 -1.08
C ILE A 195 -9.46 -6.58 0.23
N ARG A 196 -8.53 -6.67 1.19
CA ARG A 196 -8.79 -7.27 2.51
C ARG A 196 -9.85 -6.51 3.28
N CYS A 197 -9.75 -5.18 3.35
CA CYS A 197 -10.70 -4.33 4.06
C CYS A 197 -12.11 -4.38 3.46
N LYS A 198 -12.23 -4.69 2.17
CA LYS A 198 -13.51 -4.86 1.47
C LYS A 198 -14.04 -6.31 1.52
N GLY A 199 -13.34 -7.23 2.19
CA GLY A 199 -13.78 -8.62 2.37
C GLY A 199 -13.62 -9.51 1.14
N CYS A 200 -12.98 -9.04 0.07
CA CYS A 200 -12.87 -9.77 -1.20
C CYS A 200 -11.76 -10.84 -1.23
N SER A 201 -11.04 -11.05 -0.12
CA SER A 201 -9.99 -12.08 -0.02
C SER A 201 -10.53 -13.50 -0.26
N SER A 202 -11.79 -13.75 0.11
CA SER A 202 -12.45 -15.05 -0.07
C SER A 202 -12.58 -15.41 -1.55
N ILE A 203 -12.89 -14.43 -2.42
CA ILE A 203 -13.00 -14.62 -3.87
C ILE A 203 -11.66 -15.10 -4.43
N ILE A 204 -10.57 -14.40 -4.11
CA ILE A 204 -9.22 -14.75 -4.58
C ILE A 204 -8.82 -16.16 -4.11
N ASN A 205 -9.13 -16.51 -2.85
CA ASN A 205 -8.82 -17.83 -2.32
C ASN A 205 -9.62 -18.94 -3.05
N ARG A 206 -10.91 -18.73 -3.33
CA ARG A 206 -11.73 -19.66 -4.12
C ARG A 206 -11.12 -19.94 -5.49
N TYR A 207 -10.70 -18.90 -6.22
CA TYR A 207 -10.06 -19.07 -7.52
C TYR A 207 -8.67 -19.72 -7.43
N ARG A 208 -7.90 -19.42 -6.37
CA ARG A 208 -6.60 -20.09 -6.12
C ARG A 208 -6.79 -21.60 -5.90
N GLU A 209 -7.81 -22.00 -5.15
CA GLU A 209 -8.14 -23.41 -4.94
C GLU A 209 -8.52 -24.10 -6.26
N GLN A 210 -9.32 -23.44 -7.11
CA GLN A 210 -9.64 -23.93 -8.45
C GLN A 210 -8.40 -24.10 -9.33
N GLN A 211 -7.49 -23.12 -9.33
CA GLN A 211 -6.22 -23.20 -10.05
C GLN A 211 -5.38 -24.39 -9.56
N GLN A 212 -5.28 -24.58 -8.23
CA GLN A 212 -4.53 -25.69 -7.66
C GLN A 212 -5.12 -27.04 -8.08
N MET A 213 -6.45 -27.17 -8.11
CA MET A 213 -7.13 -28.38 -8.57
C MET A 213 -6.88 -28.64 -10.06
N LYS A 214 -6.97 -27.60 -10.92
CA LYS A 214 -6.69 -27.70 -12.36
C LYS A 214 -5.25 -28.11 -12.65
N ARG A 215 -4.28 -27.50 -11.95
CA ARG A 215 -2.85 -27.83 -12.05
C ARG A 215 -2.57 -29.25 -11.57
N ARG A 216 -3.18 -29.67 -10.45
CA ARG A 216 -3.07 -31.04 -9.91
C ARG A 216 -3.61 -32.08 -10.89
N HIS A 217 -4.78 -31.84 -11.47
CA HIS A 217 -5.37 -32.74 -12.46
C HIS A 217 -4.50 -32.86 -13.71
N SER A 218 -4.00 -31.73 -14.23
CA SER A 218 -3.12 -31.70 -15.39
C SER A 218 -1.81 -32.47 -15.14
N LEU A 219 -1.22 -32.32 -13.96
CA LEU A 219 -0.04 -33.08 -13.56
C LEU A 219 -0.32 -34.60 -13.50
N ILE A 220 -1.45 -35.01 -12.94
CA ILE A 220 -1.87 -36.42 -12.91
C ILE A 220 -1.97 -37.00 -14.33
N LEU A 221 -2.55 -36.24 -15.27
CA LEU A 221 -2.66 -36.67 -16.67
C LEU A 221 -1.29 -36.81 -17.33
N ARG A 222 -0.39 -35.85 -17.12
CA ARG A 222 1.00 -35.94 -17.63
C ARG A 222 1.73 -37.15 -17.08
N ILE A 223 1.64 -37.41 -15.78
CA ILE A 223 2.24 -38.60 -15.15
C ILE A 223 1.69 -39.87 -15.78
N LYS A 224 0.37 -40.00 -15.95
CA LYS A 224 -0.25 -41.17 -16.59
C LYS A 224 0.27 -41.37 -18.02
N HIS A 225 0.39 -40.29 -18.78
CA HIS A 225 0.95 -40.32 -20.12
C HIS A 225 2.41 -40.78 -20.12
N SER A 226 3.26 -40.18 -19.28
CA SER A 226 4.68 -40.55 -19.17
C SER A 226 4.87 -41.99 -18.70
N VAL A 227 4.03 -42.48 -17.79
CA VAL A 227 4.03 -43.90 -17.39
C VAL A 227 3.69 -44.78 -18.60
N ASN A 228 2.61 -44.49 -19.33
CA ASN A 228 2.24 -45.27 -20.53
C ASN A 228 3.38 -45.32 -21.55
N GLU A 229 3.96 -44.17 -21.86
CA GLU A 229 5.12 -44.04 -22.75
C GLU A 229 6.31 -44.87 -22.28
N PHE A 230 6.62 -44.83 -20.98
CA PHE A 230 7.72 -45.59 -20.40
C PHE A 230 7.52 -47.10 -20.59
N PHE A 231 6.33 -47.61 -20.27
CA PHE A 231 5.99 -49.04 -20.46
C PHE A 231 6.04 -49.44 -21.94
N ASN A 232 5.61 -48.57 -22.86
CA ASN A 232 5.66 -48.86 -24.29
C ASN A 232 7.10 -48.92 -24.83
N ARG A 233 8.01 -48.08 -24.32
CA ARG A 233 9.43 -48.07 -24.74
C ARG A 233 10.20 -49.29 -24.25
N HIS A 234 9.84 -49.83 -23.10
CA HIS A 234 10.47 -51.00 -22.48
C HIS A 234 9.63 -52.26 -22.72
N LYS A 235 9.09 -52.38 -23.94
CA LYS A 235 8.35 -53.58 -24.36
C LYS A 235 9.32 -54.75 -24.32
N ASP A 236 8.95 -55.79 -23.57
CA ASP A 236 9.73 -57.02 -23.37
C ASP A 236 10.92 -56.91 -22.38
N GLU A 237 11.04 -55.79 -21.66
CA GLU A 237 12.04 -55.62 -20.60
C GLU A 237 11.43 -55.59 -19.19
N MET A 238 12.16 -56.15 -18.21
CA MET A 238 11.83 -56.06 -16.80
C MET A 238 11.96 -54.61 -16.30
N ILE A 239 10.90 -54.06 -15.73
CA ILE A 239 10.87 -52.67 -15.25
C ILE A 239 11.16 -52.62 -13.74
N TYR A 240 12.25 -51.94 -13.40
CA TYR A 240 12.58 -51.62 -12.01
C TYR A 240 11.94 -50.29 -11.58
N LEU A 241 11.53 -50.23 -10.32
CA LEU A 241 10.83 -49.07 -9.76
C LEU A 241 11.69 -47.80 -9.84
N LYS A 242 12.99 -47.93 -9.55
CA LYS A 242 13.97 -46.85 -9.62
C LYS A 242 13.99 -46.20 -11.01
N ASN A 243 14.18 -47.02 -12.05
CA ASN A 243 14.27 -46.54 -13.44
C ASN A 243 12.96 -45.87 -13.90
N LEU A 244 11.81 -46.41 -13.49
CA LEU A 244 10.51 -45.82 -13.82
C LEU A 244 10.37 -44.40 -13.26
N PHE A 245 10.63 -44.22 -11.96
CA PHE A 245 10.48 -42.90 -11.32
C PHE A 245 11.59 -41.91 -11.67
N GLU A 246 12.78 -42.37 -12.09
CA GLU A 246 13.83 -41.52 -12.67
C GLU A 246 13.41 -40.90 -14.02
N ASN A 247 12.48 -41.54 -14.74
CA ASN A 247 11.95 -41.05 -16.02
C ASN A 247 10.64 -40.26 -15.88
N LEU A 248 10.16 -40.02 -14.65
CA LEU A 248 8.98 -39.19 -14.39
C LEU A 248 9.39 -37.80 -13.94
N GLU A 249 8.56 -36.80 -14.27
CA GLU A 249 8.75 -35.40 -13.85
C GLU A 249 8.72 -35.21 -12.32
N VAL A 250 8.27 -36.21 -11.56
CA VAL A 250 8.07 -36.14 -10.10
C VAL A 250 8.44 -37.45 -9.41
N CYS A 251 8.96 -37.32 -8.19
CA CYS A 251 9.29 -38.49 -7.36
C CYS A 251 8.03 -39.21 -6.84
N ARG A 252 8.22 -40.47 -6.45
CA ARG A 252 7.15 -41.34 -5.91
C ARG A 252 6.44 -40.74 -4.71
N GLU A 253 7.16 -40.11 -3.79
CA GLU A 253 6.60 -39.48 -2.59
C GLU A 253 5.64 -38.34 -2.94
N THR A 254 5.96 -37.59 -4.00
CA THR A 254 5.12 -36.51 -4.52
C THR A 254 3.85 -37.08 -5.13
N ILE A 255 3.96 -38.12 -5.96
CA ILE A 255 2.80 -38.82 -6.53
C ILE A 255 1.93 -39.39 -5.43
N ARG A 256 2.50 -40.04 -4.41
CA ARG A 256 1.77 -40.59 -3.27
C ARG A 256 0.99 -39.52 -2.50
N ARG A 257 1.54 -38.31 -2.35
CA ARG A 257 0.86 -37.19 -1.70
C ARG A 257 -0.27 -36.61 -2.55
N ILE A 258 -0.08 -36.58 -3.87
CA ILE A 258 -1.00 -35.97 -4.84
C ILE A 258 -2.10 -36.94 -5.29
N SER A 259 -1.83 -38.23 -5.39
CA SER A 259 -2.80 -39.26 -5.75
C SER A 259 -2.28 -40.63 -5.27
N PRO A 260 -2.64 -41.03 -4.03
CA PRO A 260 -2.28 -42.35 -3.50
C PRO A 260 -2.72 -43.50 -4.41
N ASP A 261 -3.89 -43.37 -5.02
CA ASP A 261 -4.45 -44.40 -5.92
C ASP A 261 -3.66 -44.53 -7.22
N LEU A 262 -3.20 -43.42 -7.80
CA LEU A 262 -2.31 -43.48 -8.97
C LEU A 262 -1.00 -44.18 -8.63
N CYS A 263 -0.40 -43.88 -7.47
CA CYS A 263 0.82 -44.55 -7.02
C CYS A 263 0.62 -46.07 -6.92
N LYS A 264 -0.49 -46.51 -6.32
CA LYS A 264 -0.85 -47.95 -6.24
C LYS A 264 -1.06 -48.57 -7.63
N GLN A 265 -1.72 -47.86 -8.53
CA GLN A 265 -1.94 -48.34 -9.91
C GLN A 265 -0.63 -48.53 -10.66
N ILE A 266 0.32 -47.61 -10.51
CA ILE A 266 1.66 -47.71 -11.11
C ILE A 266 2.40 -48.92 -10.56
N ASP A 267 2.43 -49.08 -9.23
CA ASP A 267 3.12 -50.20 -8.57
C ASP A 267 2.54 -51.55 -9.03
N ARG A 268 1.21 -51.68 -9.04
CA ARG A 268 0.50 -52.89 -9.48
C ARG A 268 0.75 -53.19 -10.96
N ARG A 269 0.65 -52.19 -11.84
CA ARG A 269 0.88 -52.37 -13.28
C ARG A 269 2.30 -52.85 -13.55
N ARG A 270 3.30 -52.33 -12.83
CA ARG A 270 4.69 -52.80 -12.94
C ARG A 270 4.82 -54.28 -12.56
N GLU A 271 4.20 -54.68 -11.46
CA GLU A 271 4.22 -56.08 -11.01
C GLU A 271 3.58 -57.02 -12.04
N GLU A 272 2.39 -56.66 -12.53
CA GLU A 272 1.69 -57.41 -13.59
C GLU A 272 2.51 -57.47 -14.90
N TRP A 273 3.20 -56.40 -15.25
CA TRP A 273 4.07 -56.35 -16.43
C TRP A 273 5.26 -57.30 -16.31
N ASN A 274 5.99 -57.23 -15.20
CA ASN A 274 7.15 -58.07 -14.96
C ASN A 274 6.78 -59.55 -14.83
N GLN A 275 5.56 -59.87 -14.38
CA GLN A 275 5.06 -61.25 -14.37
C GLN A 275 4.82 -61.82 -15.77
N ARG A 276 4.51 -60.99 -16.77
CA ARG A 276 4.27 -61.44 -18.16
C ARG A 276 5.55 -61.70 -18.95
N ILE A 277 6.67 -61.13 -18.50
CA ILE A 277 7.98 -61.26 -19.15
C ILE A 277 8.78 -62.45 -18.59
N LYS A 278 8.44 -62.90 -17.38
CA LYS A 278 8.94 -64.15 -16.80
C LYS A 278 8.29 -65.36 -17.45
#